data_AF-A0A9D5TJT7-F1
#
_entry.id   AF-A0A9D5TJT7-F1
#
_cell.length_a   1.000
_cell.length_b   1.000
_cell.length_c   1.000
_cell.angle_alpha   90.00
_cell.angle_beta   90.00
_cell.angle_gamma   90.00
#
_symmetry.space_group_name_H-M   'P 1'
#
loop_
_entity.id
_entity.type
_entity.pdbx_description
1 polymer ?
#
loop_
_entity_poly.entity_id
_entity_poly.type
_entity_poly.pdbx_seq_one_letter_code
_entity_poly.pdbx_strand_id
1 'polypeptide(L)' 'MLVFWACRSYTVAAEQKARTTYDNILRLSDDPDVNDVIKFLRAREIVHFQRFGEAMEKLRERLNEKNIYHMNPALRG' A
#
# COMPACT_ATOMS: atom_id res chain seq x y z
N MET A 1 12.21 11.36 0.08
CA MET A 1 11.08 11.63 -0.82
C MET A 1 11.16 10.85 -2.15
N LEU A 2 11.78 9.65 -2.19
CA LEU A 2 11.94 8.87 -3.43
C LEU A 2 11.41 7.42 -3.29
N VAL A 3 11.57 6.80 -2.12
CA VAL A 3 11.07 5.43 -1.84
C VAL A 3 9.54 5.34 -1.81
N PHE A 4 8.88 6.38 -1.29
CA PHE A 4 7.42 6.43 -1.19
C PHE A 4 6.71 6.53 -2.56
N TRP A 5 7.40 7.09 -3.57
CA TRP A 5 6.84 7.29 -4.90
C TRP A 5 7.13 6.09 -5.82
N ALA A 6 8.33 5.51 -5.74
CA ALA A 6 8.71 4.34 -6.54
C ALA A 6 7.92 3.07 -6.15
N CYS A 7 7.74 2.81 -4.85
CA CYS A 7 6.92 1.68 -4.40
C CYS A 7 5.45 1.88 -4.79
N ARG A 8 4.91 3.10 -4.63
CA ARG A 8 3.51 3.40 -4.95
C ARG A 8 3.19 3.34 -6.45
N SER A 9 4.13 3.72 -7.32
CA SER A 9 3.90 3.66 -8.77
C SER A 9 3.99 2.23 -9.31
N TYR A 10 4.89 1.40 -8.77
CA TYR A 10 4.93 -0.04 -9.12
C TYR A 10 3.73 -0.83 -8.59
N THR A 11 3.25 -0.56 -7.37
CA THR A 11 2.04 -1.22 -6.85
C THR A 11 0.80 -0.78 -7.62
N VAL A 12 0.61 0.51 -7.86
CA VAL A 12 -0.57 1.03 -8.57
C VAL A 12 -0.65 0.47 -10.00
N ALA A 13 0.46 0.33 -10.71
CA ALA A 13 0.46 -0.23 -12.06
C ALA A 13 0.12 -1.74 -12.07
N ALA A 14 0.70 -2.51 -11.15
CA ALA A 14 0.42 -3.94 -11.02
C ALA A 14 -1.01 -4.22 -10.52
N GLU A 15 -1.48 -3.43 -9.55
CA GLU A 15 -2.83 -3.48 -8.97
C GLU A 15 -3.89 -3.11 -10.00
N GLN A 16 -3.69 -2.04 -10.77
CA GLN A 16 -4.61 -1.69 -11.85
C GLN A 16 -4.69 -2.78 -12.92
N LYS A 17 -3.55 -3.38 -13.30
CA LYS A 17 -3.53 -4.49 -14.26
C LYS A 17 -4.28 -5.71 -13.73
N ALA A 18 -4.05 -6.08 -12.46
CA ALA A 18 -4.75 -7.19 -11.82
C ALA A 18 -6.26 -6.94 -11.71
N ARG A 19 -6.67 -5.70 -11.39
CA ARG A 19 -8.07 -5.30 -11.28
C ARG A 19 -8.84 -5.47 -12.59
N THR A 20 -8.26 -5.04 -13.71
CA THR A 20 -8.88 -5.25 -15.03
C THR A 20 -9.00 -6.73 -15.36
N THR A 21 -7.98 -7.54 -15.03
CA THR A 21 -8.03 -9.00 -15.22
C THR A 21 -9.11 -9.65 -14.38
N TYR A 22 -9.24 -9.29 -13.11
CA TYR A 22 -10.25 -9.85 -12.20
C TYR A 22 -11.68 -9.47 -12.58
N ASP A 23 -11.90 -8.21 -12.96
CA ASP A 23 -13.22 -7.74 -13.41
C ASP A 23 -13.66 -8.45 -14.71
N ASN A 24 -12.70 -8.83 -15.58
CA ASN A 24 -13.00 -9.62 -16.78
C ASN A 24 -13.33 -11.08 -16.44
N ILE A 25 -12.63 -11.72 -15.50
CA ILE A 25 -12.92 -13.10 -15.10
C ILE A 25 -14.28 -13.20 -14.41
N LEU A 26 -14.61 -12.26 -13.51
CA LEU A 26 -15.92 -12.22 -12.84
C LEU A 26 -17.10 -12.03 -13.80
N ARG A 27 -16.87 -11.43 -14.98
CA ARG A 27 -17.89 -11.27 -16.03
C ARG A 27 -18.06 -12.51 -16.90
N LEU A 28 -17.04 -13.37 -16.96
CA LEU A 28 -17.01 -14.56 -17.80
C LEU A 28 -17.27 -15.86 -17.01
N SER A 29 -17.16 -15.81 -15.68
CA SER A 29 -17.25 -16.97 -14.81
C SER A 29 -18.51 -16.93 -13.94
N ASP A 30 -19.39 -17.92 -14.14
CA ASP A 30 -20.53 -18.20 -13.26
C ASP A 30 -20.19 -19.21 -12.13
N ASP A 31 -18.95 -19.69 -12.09
CA ASP A 31 -18.47 -20.62 -11.07
C ASP A 31 -18.27 -19.91 -9.71
N PRO A 32 -19.00 -20.32 -8.65
CA PRO A 32 -18.91 -19.70 -7.34
C PRO A 32 -17.52 -19.83 -6.69
N ASP A 33 -16.81 -20.93 -6.90
CA ASP A 33 -15.50 -21.18 -6.28
C ASP A 33 -14.43 -20.24 -6.86
N VAL A 34 -14.50 -19.96 -8.17
CA VAL A 34 -13.63 -18.99 -8.84
C VAL A 34 -13.92 -17.56 -8.35
N ASN A 35 -15.20 -17.23 -8.23
CA ASN A 35 -15.64 -15.89 -7.87
C ASN A 35 -15.26 -15.54 -6.42
N ASP A 36 -15.31 -16.51 -5.50
CA ASP A 36 -14.94 -16.30 -4.10
C ASP A 36 -13.43 -16.13 -3.90
N VAL A 37 -12.61 -16.87 -4.66
CA VAL A 37 -11.15 -16.67 -4.67
C VAL A 37 -10.78 -15.26 -5.17
N ILE A 38 -11.44 -14.77 -6.22
CA ILE A 38 -11.19 -13.43 -6.74
C ILE A 38 -11.64 -12.35 -5.75
N LYS A 39 -12.79 -12.51 -5.09
CA LYS A 39 -13.23 -11.58 -4.04
C LYS A 39 -12.24 -11.53 -2.88
N PHE A 40 -11.69 -12.69 -2.48
CA PHE A 40 -10.65 -12.76 -1.44
C PHE A 40 -9.38 -12.00 -1.83
N LEU A 41 -8.92 -12.15 -3.07
CA LEU A 41 -7.74 -11.43 -3.57
C LEU A 41 -7.95 -9.90 -3.57
N ARG A 42 -9.14 -9.41 -3.96
CA ARG A 42 -9.48 -7.98 -3.89
C ARG A 42 -9.55 -7.45 -2.46
N ALA A 43 -10.08 -8.25 -1.52
CA ALA A 43 -10.13 -7.86 -0.11
C ALA A 43 -8.72 -7.76 0.50
N ARG A 44 -7.80 -8.67 0.11
CA ARG A 44 -6.40 -8.63 0.56
C ARG A 44 -5.66 -7.37 0.15
N GLU A 45 -5.98 -6.82 -1.02
CA GLU A 45 -5.39 -5.58 -1.52
C GLU A 45 -5.71 -4.39 -0.61
N ILE A 46 -6.97 -4.24 -0.19
CA ILE A 46 -7.41 -3.19 0.74
C ILE A 46 -6.68 -3.31 2.09
N VAL A 47 -6.61 -4.53 2.63
CA VAL A 47 -5.91 -4.79 3.90
C VAL A 47 -4.42 -4.51 3.78
N HIS A 48 -3.80 -4.89 2.66
CA HIS A 48 -2.39 -4.63 2.40
C HIS A 48 -2.11 -3.11 2.39
N PHE A 49 -2.95 -2.33 1.71
CA PHE A 49 -2.82 -0.87 1.66
C PHE A 49 -2.94 -0.23 3.06
N GLN A 50 -3.98 -0.60 3.80
CA GLN A 50 -4.24 -0.04 5.13
C GLN A 50 -3.11 -0.36 6.13
N ARG A 51 -2.71 -1.64 6.20
CA ARG A 51 -1.65 -2.07 7.14
C ARG A 51 -0.28 -1.54 6.76
N PHE A 52 0.01 -1.43 5.46
CA PHE A 52 1.26 -0.84 5.00
C PHE A 52 1.32 0.66 5.34
N GLY A 53 0.20 1.39 5.19
CA GLY A 53 0.08 2.77 5.64
C GLY A 53 0.35 2.93 7.14
N GLU A 54 -0.27 2.10 7.98
CA GLU A 54 -0.04 2.09 9.43
C GLU A 54 1.41 1.75 9.80
N ALA A 55 2.05 0.82 9.08
CA ALA A 55 3.45 0.49 9.29
C ALA A 55 4.40 1.64 8.91
N MET A 56 4.09 2.36 7.83
CA MET A 56 4.85 3.52 7.39
C MET A 56 4.74 4.69 8.37
N GLU A 57 3.55 4.93 8.94
CA GLU A 57 3.35 5.99 9.93
C GLU A 57 4.16 5.69 11.21
N LYS A 58 4.08 4.46 11.72
CA LYS A 58 4.90 4.03 12.86
C LYS A 58 6.40 4.13 12.60
N LEU A 59 6.85 3.84 11.38
CA LEU A 59 8.25 4.00 11.00
C LEU A 59 8.67 5.48 11.01
N ARG A 60 7.80 6.37 10.52
CA ARG A 60 8.01 7.82 10.49
C ARG A 60 8.07 8.40 11.91
N GLU A 61 7.20 7.97 12.82
CA GLU A 61 7.25 8.34 14.24
C GLU A 61 8.59 7.95 14.87
N ARG A 62 9.04 6.70 14.68
CA ARG A 62 10.34 6.22 15.22
C ARG A 62 11.56 6.93 14.60
N LEU A 63 11.48 7.34 13.33
CA LEU A 63 12.53 8.12 12.67
C LEU A 63 12.58 9.56 13.18
N ASN A 64 11.44 10.16 13.50
CA ASN A 64 11.37 11.47 14.14
C ASN A 64 11.93 11.44 15.57
N GLU A 65 11.66 10.39 16.35
CA GLU A 65 12.23 10.20 17.69
C GLU A 65 13.77 10.10 17.69
N LYS A 66 14.35 9.50 16.65
CA LYS A 66 15.82 9.39 16.47
C LYS A 66 16.44 10.60 15.78
N ASN A 67 15.67 11.62 15.43
CA ASN A 67 16.18 12.85 14.85
C ASN A 67 16.71 13.78 15.96
N ILE A 68 17.88 13.43 16.50
CA ILE A 68 18.65 14.19 17.50
C ILE A 68 18.95 15.63 17.02
N TYR A 69 18.84 15.92 15.71
CA TYR A 69 19.04 17.25 15.15
C TYR A 69 17.87 18.22 15.37
N HIS A 70 16.66 17.75 15.71
CA HIS A 70 15.56 18.65 16.04
C HIS A 70 15.71 19.29 17.44
N MET A 71 16.62 18.77 18.26
CA MET A 71 17.04 19.32 19.55
C MET A 71 18.40 20.03 19.45
N ASN A 72 18.77 20.59 18.30
CA ASN A 72 19.93 21.48 18.21
C ASN A 72 19.50 22.94 18.42
N PRO A 73 19.76 23.56 19.59
CA PRO A 73 19.42 24.96 19.84
C PRO A 73 20.19 25.95 18.94
N ALA A 74 21.23 25.52 18.21
CA ALA A 74 21.99 26.37 17.30
C ALA A 74 21.28 26.67 15.95
N LEU A 75 20.16 26.01 15.63
CA LEU A 75 19.39 26.27 14.41
C LEU A 75 18.17 27.19 14.62
N ARG A 76 17.99 27.74 15.83
CA ARG A 76 17.12 28.89 16.08
C ARG A 76 17.97 30.16 16.08
N GLY A 77 18.27 30.67 14.89
CA GLY A 77 18.91 31.96 14.65
C GLY A 77 18.54 32.46 13.29
#